data_AF-A0A7C1Y0P0-F1
#
_entry.id   AF-A0A7C1Y0P0-F1
#
_cell.length_a   1.000
_cell.length_b   1.000
_cell.length_c   1.000
_cell.angle_alpha   90.00
_cell.angle_beta   90.00
_cell.angle_gamma   90.00
#
_symmetry.space_group_name_H-M   'P 1'
#
loop_
_entity.id
_entity.type
_entity.pdbx_description
1 polymer ?
#
loop_
_entity_poly.entity_id
_entity_poly.type
_entity_poly.pdbx_seq_one_letter_code
_entity_poly.pdbx_strand_id
1 'polypeptide(L)' 'MNARIQIIEKDGKPEYAVVPYEDYRRLLELAENAEDIRAGDEALRALAA' A
#
# COMPACT_ATOMS: atom_id res chain seq x y z
N MET A 1 -2.52 2.25 23.35
CA MET A 1 -1.09 2.55 23.08
C MET A 1 -1.07 3.52 21.90
N ASN A 2 -0.61 4.77 22.08
CA ASN A 2 -0.40 5.69 20.96
C ASN A 2 0.91 5.30 20.27
N ALA A 3 0.82 4.42 19.27
CA ALA A 3 1.99 3.99 18.52
C ALA A 3 2.33 5.06 17.47
N ARG A 4 3.43 5.78 17.69
CA ARG A 4 3.94 6.80 16.77
C ARG A 4 4.70 6.11 15.64
N ILE A 5 4.43 6.50 14.39
CA ILE A 5 5.19 6.06 13.23
C ILE A 5 6.64 6.54 13.36
N GLN A 6 7.60 5.65 13.14
CA GLN A 6 9.03 5.97 13.11
C GLN A 6 9.54 5.88 11.68
N ILE A 7 10.28 6.88 11.26
CA ILE A 7 10.97 6.90 9.96
C ILE A 7 12.45 6.60 10.19
N ILE A 8 13.02 5.74 9.36
CA ILE A 8 14.43 5.38 9.35
C ILE A 8 15.01 5.92 8.04
N GLU A 9 16.04 6.76 8.15
CA GLU A 9 16.67 7.43 7.03
C GLU A 9 18.04 6.83 6.70
N LYS A 10 18.42 6.91 5.43
CA LYS A 10 19.76 6.63 4.92
C LYS A 10 20.19 7.78 4.01
N ASP A 11 21.36 8.35 4.29
CA ASP A 11 21.88 9.53 3.58
C ASP A 11 20.90 10.73 3.55
N GLY A 12 20.16 10.93 4.65
CA GLY A 12 19.16 11.99 4.80
C GLY A 12 17.87 11.76 4.00
N LYS A 13 17.63 10.54 3.51
CA LYS A 13 16.41 10.16 2.80
C LYS A 13 15.65 9.07 3.56
N PRO A 14 14.32 9.18 3.71
CA PRO A 14 13.51 8.13 4.34
C PRO A 14 13.55 6.86 3.48
N GLU A 15 14.01 5.75 4.07
CA GLU A 15 14.14 4.45 3.40
C GLU A 15 13.14 3.44 3.97
N TYR A 16 12.92 3.47 5.29
CA TYR A 16 11.98 2.57 5.96
C TYR A 16 11.09 3.31 6.94
N ALA A 17 9.93 2.72 7.25
CA ALA A 17 9.04 3.17 8.30
C ALA A 17 8.63 1.99 9.20
N VAL A 18 8.65 2.21 10.50
CA VAL A 18 8.01 1.33 11.48
C VAL A 18 6.64 1.90 11.76
N VAL A 19 5.61 1.15 11.39
CA VAL A 19 4.21 1.50 11.60
C VAL A 19 3.56 0.50 12.54
N PRO A 20 2.45 0.88 13.21
CA PRO A 20 1.64 -0.09 13.94
C PRO A 20 1.19 -1.21 13.00
N TYR A 21 1.13 -2.44 13.51
CA TYR A 21 0.87 -3.61 12.68
C TYR A 21 -0.48 -3.55 11.94
N GLU A 22 -1.53 -3.06 12.61
CA GLU A 22 -2.85 -2.89 11.97
C GLU A 22 -2.84 -1.85 10.86
N ASP A 23 -2.03 -0.79 10.99
CA ASP A 23 -1.86 0.20 9.93
C ASP A 23 -1.11 -0.40 8.74
N TYR A 24 -0.08 -1.21 8.98
CA TYR A 24 0.59 -1.97 7.92
C TYR A 24 -0.39 -2.89 7.18
N ARG A 25 -1.20 -3.66 7.92
CA ARG A 25 -2.20 -4.55 7.32
C ARG A 25 -3.21 -3.79 6.47
N ARG A 26 -3.70 -2.66 6.97
CA ARG A 26 -4.63 -1.80 6.23
C ARG A 26 -4.00 -1.27 4.94
N LEU A 27 -2.74 -0.85 4.98
CA LEU A 27 -2.02 -0.40 3.79
C LEU A 27 -1.85 -1.52 2.76
N LEU A 28 -1.56 -2.75 3.21
CA LEU A 28 -1.42 -3.91 2.34
C LEU A 28 -2.75 -4.25 1.65
N GLU A 29 -3.84 -4.34 2.42
CA GLU A 29 -5.18 -4.63 1.88
C GLU A 29 -5.65 -3.56 0.88
N LEU A 30 -5.36 -2.29 1.14
CA LEU A 30 -5.69 -1.20 0.20
C LEU A 30 -4.91 -1.31 -1.11
N ALA A 31 -3.65 -1.74 -1.06
CA ALA A 31 -2.83 -1.95 -2.25
C ALA A 31 -3.37 -3.12 -3.08
N GLU A 32 -3.65 -4.27 -2.45
CA GLU A 32 -4.23 -5.44 -3.11
C GLU A 32 -5.57 -5.09 -3.79
N ASN A 33 -6.49 -4.44 -3.07
CA ASN A 33 -7.78 -4.03 -3.61
C ASN A 33 -7.63 -3.08 -4.82
N ALA A 34 -6.65 -2.16 -4.79
CA ALA A 34 -6.40 -1.25 -5.91
C ALA A 34 -5.90 -2.01 -7.15
N GLU A 35 -5.07 -3.04 -6.96
CA GLU A 35 -4.60 -3.88 -8.06
C GLU A 35 -5.74 -4.73 -8.65
N ASP A 36 -6.61 -5.30 -7.80
CA ASP A 36 -7.77 -6.06 -8.25
C ASP A 36 -8.75 -5.20 -9.06
N ILE A 37 -9.02 -3.97 -8.63
CA ILE A 37 -9.85 -3.02 -9.38
C ILE A 37 -9.22 -2.75 -10.75
N ARG A 38 -7.91 -2.46 -10.79
CA ARG A 38 -7.21 -2.19 -12.06
C ARG A 38 -7.28 -3.40 -12.99
N ALA A 39 -7.04 -4.60 -12.48
CA ALA A 39 -7.11 -5.83 -13.27
C ALA A 39 -8.53 -6.09 -13.80
N GLY A 40 -9.55 -5.84 -12.97
CA GLY A 40 -10.97 -5.92 -13.38
C GLY A 40 -11.30 -4.94 -14.51
N ASP A 41 -10.87 -3.68 -14.37
CA ASP A 41 -11.06 -2.65 -15.41
C ASP A 41 -10.38 -3.03 -16.72
N GLU A 42 -9.16 -3.57 -16.67
CA GLU A 42 -8.41 -4.03 -17.85
C GLU A 42 -9.11 -5.21 -18.53
N ALA A 43 -9.60 -6.19 -17.75
CA ALA A 43 -10.35 -7.33 -18.29
C ALA A 43 -11.65 -6.89 -18.98
N LEU A 44 -12.39 -5.94 -18.38
CA LEU A 44 -13.61 -5.39 -18.97
C LEU A 44 -13.32 -4.65 -20.29
N ARG A 45 -12.24 -3.87 -20.34
CA ARG A 45 -11.82 -3.19 -21.59
C ARG A 45 -11.44 -4.19 -22.68
N ALA A 46 -10.75 -5.27 -22.32
CA ALA A 46 -10.34 -6.30 -23.28
C ALA A 46 -11.55 -7.06 -23.89
N LEU A 47 -12.64 -7.23 -23.13
CA LEU A 47 -13.87 -7.85 -23.64
C LEU A 47 -14.71 -6.90 -24.51
N ALA A 48 -14.52 -5.59 -24.37
CA ALA A 48 -15.26 -4.58 -25.12
C ALA A 48 -14.59 -4.17 -26.45
N ALA A 49 -13.40 -4.72 -26.73
CA ALA A 49 -12.61 -4.50 -27.95
C ALA A 49 -12.81 -5.62 -28.97
#